data_AF-A0A3M2ZDK5-F1
#
_entry.id   AF-A0A3M2ZDK5-F1
#
_cell.length_a   1.000
_cell.length_b   1.000
_cell.length_c   1.000
_cell.angle_alpha   90.00
_cell.angle_beta   90.00
_cell.angle_gamma   90.00
#
_symmetry.space_group_name_H-M   'P 1'
#
loop_
_entity.id
_entity.type
_entity.pdbx_description
1 polymer ?
#
loop_
_entity_poly.entity_id
_entity_poly.type
_entity_poly.pdbx_seq_one_letter_code
_entity_poly.pdbx_strand_id
1 'polypeptide(L)'
;AGRLILVILPFALLLFAYFMGSATRLAENPTDKLLPSAVQMADAVNRMAFTADTRTGDYLLWQDSASSLKRLAIGLGISALLGLCLGIAAGILPLFGAPLSPLLTVLSMVPPLAILPILFIVFGLGELSKVMLIVIGITPILARDL
;
A
#
# COMPACT_ATOMS: atom_id res chain seq x y z
N ALA A 1 -35.76 -13.50 9.08
CA ALA A 1 -34.92 -14.45 8.32
C ALA A 1 -34.62 -13.97 6.88
N GLY A 2 -35.63 -13.62 6.06
CA GLY A 2 -35.43 -13.31 4.62
C GLY A 2 -34.45 -12.17 4.28
N ARG A 3 -34.38 -11.10 5.08
CA ARG A 3 -33.45 -9.97 4.85
C ARG A 3 -31.98 -10.37 4.97
N LEU A 4 -31.65 -11.27 5.91
CA LEU A 4 -30.29 -11.74 6.14
C LEU A 4 -29.83 -12.65 4.99
N ILE A 5 -30.75 -13.46 4.46
CA ILE A 5 -30.52 -14.30 3.27
C ILE A 5 -30.21 -13.44 2.05
N LEU A 6 -31.00 -12.38 1.80
CA LEU A 6 -30.78 -11.48 0.66
C LEU A 6 -29.43 -10.74 0.72
N VAL A 7 -28.92 -10.44 1.92
CA VAL A 7 -27.61 -9.80 2.11
C VAL A 7 -26.46 -10.79 1.87
N ILE A 8 -26.61 -12.04 2.29
CA ILE A 8 -25.55 -13.06 2.15
C ILE A 8 -25.49 -13.62 0.73
N LEU A 9 -26.63 -13.71 0.06
CA LEU A 9 -26.79 -14.32 -1.26
C LEU A 9 -25.80 -13.83 -2.33
N PRO A 10 -25.54 -12.52 -2.55
CA PRO A 10 -24.56 -12.08 -3.54
C PRO A 10 -23.13 -12.55 -3.22
N PHE A 11 -22.73 -12.54 -1.95
CA PHE A 11 -21.40 -13.01 -1.54
C PHE A 11 -21.28 -14.53 -1.70
N ALA A 12 -22.32 -15.28 -1.34
CA ALA A 12 -22.37 -16.71 -1.53
C ALA A 12 -22.30 -17.10 -3.02
N LEU A 13 -23.02 -16.38 -3.89
CA LEU A 13 -22.95 -16.57 -5.34
C LEU A 13 -21.56 -16.26 -5.89
N LEU A 14 -20.91 -15.19 -5.44
CA LEU A 14 -19.55 -14.84 -5.85
C LEU A 14 -18.53 -15.90 -5.40
N LEU A 15 -18.61 -16.36 -4.15
CA LEU A 15 -17.77 -17.44 -3.64
C LEU A 15 -17.98 -18.74 -4.41
N PHE A 16 -19.24 -19.08 -4.68
CA PHE A 16 -19.58 -20.27 -5.46
C PHE A 16 -19.02 -20.17 -6.88
N ALA A 17 -19.21 -19.04 -7.57
CA ALA A 17 -18.68 -18.80 -8.90
C ALA A 17 -17.14 -18.87 -8.91
N TYR A 18 -16.48 -18.30 -7.89
CA TYR A 18 -15.03 -18.33 -7.74
C TYR A 18 -14.51 -19.77 -7.57
N PHE A 19 -15.04 -20.52 -6.61
CA PHE A 19 -14.55 -21.89 -6.35
C PHE A 19 -14.88 -22.85 -7.48
N MET A 20 -16.04 -22.70 -8.13
CA MET A 20 -16.38 -23.48 -9.31
C MET A 20 -15.42 -23.17 -10.46
N GLY A 21 -15.14 -21.90 -10.73
CA GLY A 21 -14.18 -21.49 -11.77
C GLY A 21 -12.74 -21.89 -11.46
N SER A 22 -12.33 -21.87 -10.19
CA SER A 22 -11.02 -22.36 -9.74
C SER A 22 -10.91 -23.87 -9.97
N ALA A 23 -11.93 -24.65 -9.60
CA ALA A 23 -11.93 -26.10 -9.77
C ALA A 23 -11.86 -26.53 -11.24
N THR A 24 -12.58 -25.86 -12.14
CA THR A 24 -12.53 -26.18 -13.59
C THR A 24 -11.17 -25.83 -14.19
N ARG A 25 -10.61 -24.67 -13.85
CA ARG A 25 -9.28 -24.25 -14.35
C ARG A 25 -8.16 -25.14 -13.84
N LEU A 26 -8.22 -25.55 -12.58
CA LEU A 26 -7.21 -26.42 -12.00
C LEU A 26 -7.30 -27.87 -12.51
N ALA A 27 -8.49 -28.30 -12.96
CA ALA A 27 -8.67 -29.58 -13.65
C ALA A 27 -8.03 -29.58 -15.04
N GLU A 28 -8.05 -28.45 -15.75
CA GLU A 28 -7.38 -28.29 -17.05
C GLU A 28 -5.87 -28.05 -16.88
N ASN A 29 -5.47 -27.26 -15.89
CA ASN A 29 -4.08 -26.86 -15.65
C ASN A 29 -3.76 -26.89 -14.14
N PRO A 30 -3.14 -27.98 -13.64
CA PRO A 30 -2.85 -28.16 -12.22
C PRO A 30 -1.94 -27.08 -11.61
N THR A 31 -1.18 -26.36 -12.44
CA THR A 31 -0.25 -25.30 -12.04
C THR A 31 -0.77 -23.88 -12.32
N ASP A 32 -2.06 -23.72 -12.64
CA ASP A 32 -2.67 -22.41 -12.85
C ASP A 32 -2.64 -21.59 -11.55
N LYS A 33 -2.07 -20.39 -11.62
CA LYS A 33 -1.93 -19.44 -10.51
C LYS A 33 -2.99 -18.35 -10.54
N LEU A 34 -3.80 -18.25 -11.59
CA LEU A 34 -4.74 -17.16 -11.80
C LEU A 34 -5.96 -17.27 -10.87
N LEU A 35 -6.43 -18.51 -10.61
CA LEU A 35 -7.57 -18.80 -9.75
C LEU A 35 -7.18 -19.87 -8.71
N PRO A 36 -6.41 -19.50 -7.68
CA PRO A 36 -5.94 -20.47 -6.69
C PRO A 36 -7.10 -21.08 -5.90
N SER A 37 -6.97 -22.35 -5.60
CA SER A 37 -7.86 -23.07 -4.68
C SER A 37 -7.58 -22.69 -3.23
N ALA A 38 -8.52 -23.01 -2.32
CA ALA A 38 -8.35 -22.76 -0.89
C ALA A 38 -7.08 -23.42 -0.31
N VAL A 39 -6.73 -24.62 -0.80
CA VAL A 39 -5.53 -25.34 -0.39
C VAL A 39 -4.27 -24.62 -0.87
N GLN A 40 -4.23 -24.20 -2.13
CA GLN A 40 -3.08 -23.46 -2.67
C GLN A 40 -2.88 -22.11 -1.96
N MET A 41 -3.95 -21.44 -1.55
CA MET A 41 -3.86 -20.24 -0.72
C MET A 41 -3.28 -20.55 0.67
N ALA A 42 -3.77 -21.61 1.33
CA ALA A 42 -3.26 -22.03 2.64
C ALA A 42 -1.79 -22.45 2.58
N ASP A 43 -1.40 -23.20 1.54
CA ASP A 43 -0.01 -23.59 1.30
C ASP A 43 0.87 -22.38 1.00
N ALA A 44 0.37 -21.40 0.24
CA ALA A 44 1.10 -20.16 -0.02
C ALA A 44 1.34 -19.37 1.28
N VAL A 45 0.34 -19.27 2.15
CA VAL A 45 0.50 -18.63 3.47
C VAL A 45 1.54 -19.40 4.28
N ASN A 46 1.42 -20.72 4.39
CA ASN A 46 2.35 -21.53 5.16
C ASN A 46 3.78 -21.38 4.64
N ARG A 47 3.95 -21.44 3.32
CA ARG A 47 5.24 -21.29 2.65
C ARG A 47 5.87 -19.92 2.90
N MET A 48 5.10 -18.85 2.71
CA MET A 48 5.64 -17.49 2.82
C MET A 48 5.87 -17.08 4.28
N ALA A 49 5.02 -17.55 5.21
CA ALA A 49 5.03 -17.15 6.61
C ALA A 49 5.94 -18.02 7.49
N PHE A 50 5.91 -19.33 7.30
CA PHE A 50 6.44 -20.31 8.26
C PHE A 50 7.47 -21.27 7.65
N THR A 51 7.79 -21.17 6.37
CA THR A 51 8.91 -21.92 5.78
C THR A 51 10.06 -20.97 5.45
N ALA A 52 11.26 -21.35 5.88
CA ALA A 52 12.49 -20.68 5.52
C ALA A 52 12.79 -20.91 4.04
N ASP A 53 13.11 -19.84 3.31
CA ASP A 53 13.51 -19.92 1.91
C ASP A 53 14.77 -20.79 1.80
N THR A 54 14.77 -21.74 0.87
CA THR A 54 15.88 -22.70 0.70
C THR A 54 17.17 -22.02 0.25
N ARG A 55 17.10 -20.81 -0.32
CA ARG A 55 18.25 -20.05 -0.82
C ARG A 55 18.86 -19.11 0.23
N THR A 56 18.04 -18.50 1.07
CA THR A 56 18.50 -17.48 2.04
C THR A 56 18.32 -17.89 3.50
N GLY A 57 17.50 -18.91 3.78
CA GLY A 57 17.13 -19.34 5.13
C GLY A 57 16.10 -18.43 5.81
N ASP A 58 15.58 -17.45 5.09
CA ASP A 58 14.74 -16.39 5.65
C ASP A 58 13.24 -16.66 5.48
N TYR A 59 12.45 -16.13 6.40
CA TYR A 59 10.99 -16.12 6.31
C TYR A 59 10.54 -14.90 5.50
N LEU A 60 10.11 -15.14 4.26
CA LEU A 60 9.89 -14.08 3.27
C LEU A 60 8.82 -13.06 3.72
N LEU A 61 7.71 -13.51 4.32
CA LEU A 61 6.71 -12.58 4.86
C LEU A 61 7.29 -11.64 5.92
N TRP A 62 8.13 -12.15 6.82
CA TRP A 62 8.68 -11.33 7.89
C TRP A 62 9.69 -10.32 7.38
N GLN A 63 10.53 -10.72 6.42
CA GLN A 63 11.46 -9.79 5.79
C GLN A 63 10.76 -8.70 5.00
N ASP A 64 9.79 -9.05 4.16
CA ASP A 64 9.03 -8.09 3.36
C ASP A 64 8.22 -7.15 4.24
N SER A 65 7.65 -7.66 5.34
CA SER A 65 6.93 -6.86 6.33
C SER A 65 7.88 -5.89 7.04
N ALA A 66 9.04 -6.35 7.53
CA ALA A 66 10.02 -5.52 8.18
C ALA A 66 10.58 -4.44 7.25
N SER A 67 10.87 -4.79 5.99
CA SER A 67 11.34 -3.85 4.96
C SER A 67 10.28 -2.79 4.65
N SER A 68 9.00 -3.20 4.53
CA SER A 68 7.87 -2.28 4.33
C SER A 68 7.66 -1.35 5.53
N LEU A 69 7.77 -1.88 6.75
CA LEU A 69 7.66 -1.10 7.97
C LEU A 69 8.82 -0.10 8.12
N LYS A 70 10.05 -0.50 7.79
CA LYS A 70 11.21 0.41 7.79
C LYS A 70 11.01 1.57 6.80
N ARG A 71 10.56 1.28 5.58
CA ARG A 71 10.24 2.32 4.57
C ARG A 71 9.18 3.28 5.10
N LEU A 72 8.11 2.74 5.67
CA LEU A 72 7.03 3.52 6.28
C LEU A 72 7.56 4.41 7.40
N ALA A 73 8.32 3.85 8.35
CA ALA A 73 8.83 4.57 9.50
C ALA A 73 9.76 5.73 9.11
N ILE A 74 10.68 5.49 8.16
CA ILE A 74 11.58 6.54 7.66
C ILE A 74 10.79 7.61 6.90
N GLY A 75 9.91 7.20 5.99
CA GLY A 75 9.11 8.11 5.18
C GLY A 75 8.19 8.99 6.03
N LEU A 76 7.46 8.39 6.98
CA LEU A 76 6.60 9.14 7.92
C LEU A 76 7.42 10.02 8.85
N GLY A 77 8.55 9.55 9.38
CA GLY A 77 9.39 10.35 10.27
C GLY A 77 9.89 11.62 9.61
N ILE A 78 10.38 11.52 8.36
CA ILE A 78 10.79 12.67 7.56
C ILE A 78 9.60 13.57 7.23
N SER A 79 8.46 12.98 6.83
CA SER A 79 7.24 13.73 6.50
C SER A 79 6.70 14.51 7.70
N ALA A 80 6.75 13.92 8.89
CA ALA A 80 6.29 14.54 10.12
C ALA A 80 7.16 15.74 10.48
N LEU A 81 8.48 15.62 10.38
CA LEU A 81 9.40 16.74 10.63
C LEU A 81 9.20 17.87 9.62
N LEU A 82 9.16 17.56 8.32
CA LEU A 82 8.95 18.56 7.28
C LEU A 82 7.55 19.19 7.36
N GLY A 83 6.53 18.36 7.55
CA GLY A 83 5.14 18.79 7.67
C GLY A 83 4.94 19.71 8.89
N LEU A 84 5.55 19.37 10.03
CA LEU A 84 5.52 20.20 11.23
C LEU A 84 6.19 21.55 10.99
N CYS A 85 7.39 21.57 10.42
CA CYS A 85 8.10 22.81 10.12
C CYS A 85 7.31 23.70 9.15
N LEU A 86 6.75 23.12 8.09
CA LEU A 86 5.96 23.84 7.08
C LEU A 86 4.62 24.33 7.62
N GLY A 87 3.90 23.51 8.39
CA GLY A 87 2.62 23.87 9.00
C GLY A 87 2.78 25.00 10.01
N ILE A 88 3.78 24.91 10.90
CA ILE A 88 4.09 25.99 11.85
C ILE A 88 4.48 27.28 11.10
N ALA A 89 5.31 27.17 10.06
CA ALA A 89 5.71 28.35 9.27
C ALA A 89 4.51 28.99 8.56
N ALA A 90 3.59 28.20 8.01
CA ALA A 90 2.40 28.69 7.35
C ALA A 90 1.37 29.27 8.34
N GLY A 91 1.25 28.71 9.55
CA GLY A 91 0.29 29.13 10.56
C GLY A 91 0.72 30.34 11.40
N ILE A 92 2.00 30.44 11.75
CA ILE A 92 2.51 31.52 12.64
C ILE A 92 2.95 32.76 11.84
N LEU A 93 3.55 32.58 10.66
CA LEU A 93 4.14 33.69 9.90
C LEU A 93 3.19 34.14 8.77
N PRO A 94 2.54 35.32 8.86
CA PRO A 94 1.61 35.78 7.83
C PRO A 94 2.28 36.01 6.46
N LEU A 95 3.59 36.25 6.44
CA LEU A 95 4.38 36.36 5.20
C LEU A 95 4.48 35.02 4.43
N PHE A 96 4.53 33.91 5.15
CA PHE A 96 4.66 32.56 4.57
C PHE A 96 3.31 31.88 4.41
N GLY A 97 2.33 32.15 5.29
CA GLY A 97 0.99 31.60 5.21
C GLY A 97 0.21 31.95 3.94
N ALA A 98 0.30 33.21 3.48
CA ALA A 98 -0.44 33.68 2.30
C ALA A 98 -0.12 32.92 1.00
N PRO A 99 1.16 32.66 0.64
CA PRO A 99 1.49 31.85 -0.54
C PRO A 99 1.53 30.33 -0.27
N LEU A 100 1.93 29.87 0.91
CA LEU A 100 2.11 28.43 1.18
C LEU A 100 0.78 27.70 1.40
N SER A 101 -0.20 28.31 2.07
CA SER A 101 -1.46 27.64 2.40
C SER A 101 -2.23 27.17 1.14
N PRO A 102 -2.39 28.00 0.08
CA PRO A 102 -3.00 27.54 -1.18
C PRO A 102 -2.18 26.45 -1.87
N LEU A 103 -0.84 26.58 -1.87
CA LEU A 103 0.05 25.59 -2.50
C LEU A 103 -0.05 24.23 -1.81
N LEU A 104 0.02 24.19 -0.48
CA LEU A 104 -0.12 22.96 0.31
C LEU A 104 -1.49 22.31 0.09
N THR A 105 -2.54 23.13 -0.01
CA THR A 105 -3.90 22.63 -0.31
C THR A 105 -3.96 21.95 -1.67
N VAL A 106 -3.44 22.58 -2.73
CA VAL A 106 -3.42 21.98 -4.07
C VAL A 106 -2.58 20.70 -4.09
N LEU A 107 -1.40 20.73 -3.47
CA LEU A 107 -0.48 19.60 -3.47
C LEU A 107 -1.05 18.41 -2.68
N SER A 108 -1.79 18.67 -1.59
CA SER A 108 -2.47 17.65 -0.79
C SER A 108 -3.62 16.93 -1.52
N MET A 109 -4.17 17.53 -2.59
CA MET A 109 -5.22 16.92 -3.40
C MET A 109 -4.66 15.96 -4.46
N VAL A 110 -3.38 16.06 -4.80
CA VAL A 110 -2.75 15.19 -5.80
C VAL A 110 -2.52 13.81 -5.19
N PRO A 111 -3.07 12.73 -5.79
CA PRO A 111 -2.79 11.38 -5.32
C PRO A 111 -1.29 11.09 -5.39
N PRO A 112 -0.63 10.63 -4.32
CA PRO A 112 0.81 10.36 -4.34
C PRO A 112 1.21 9.39 -5.45
N LEU A 113 0.37 8.39 -5.71
CA LEU A 113 0.56 7.40 -6.76
C LEU A 113 0.70 8.00 -8.16
N ALA A 114 0.14 9.18 -8.42
CA ALA A 114 0.26 9.87 -9.71
C ALA A 114 1.70 10.36 -9.97
N ILE A 115 2.48 10.61 -8.92
CA ILE A 115 3.86 11.11 -8.99
C ILE A 115 4.87 9.94 -9.05
N LEU A 116 4.42 8.71 -8.77
CA LEU A 116 5.27 7.50 -8.75
C LEU A 116 6.16 7.35 -10.00
N PRO A 117 5.66 7.52 -11.24
CA PRO A 117 6.51 7.37 -12.43
C PRO A 117 7.64 8.40 -12.50
N ILE A 118 7.37 9.64 -12.08
CA ILE A 118 8.37 10.72 -12.04
C ILE A 118 9.46 10.36 -11.03
N LEU A 119 9.07 9.85 -9.86
CA LEU A 119 10.02 9.42 -8.84
C LEU A 119 10.88 8.24 -9.31
N PHE A 120 10.32 7.32 -10.09
CA PHE A 120 11.09 6.24 -10.70
C PHE A 120 12.11 6.73 -11.72
N ILE A 121 11.81 7.80 -12.47
CA ILE A 121 12.76 8.40 -13.40
C ILE A 121 13.88 9.12 -12.64
N VAL A 122 13.54 9.88 -11.59
CA VAL A 122 14.51 10.71 -10.86
C VAL A 122 15.37 9.88 -9.90
N PHE A 123 14.77 8.95 -9.16
CA PHE A 123 15.42 8.21 -8.07
C PHE A 123 15.64 6.72 -8.39
N GLY A 124 15.14 6.23 -9.53
CA GLY A 124 15.21 4.83 -9.92
C GLY A 124 14.13 3.93 -9.31
N LEU A 125 14.18 2.64 -9.66
CA LEU A 125 13.23 1.60 -9.22
C LEU A 125 13.52 1.03 -7.81
N GLY A 126 14.41 1.68 -7.07
CA GLY A 126 14.89 1.19 -5.78
C GLY A 126 13.95 1.49 -4.59
N GLU A 127 14.49 1.28 -3.40
CA GLU A 127 13.79 1.54 -2.14
C GLU A 127 13.61 3.04 -1.87
N LEU A 128 14.56 3.85 -2.35
CA LEU A 128 14.55 5.30 -2.14
C LEU A 128 13.35 5.97 -2.81
N SER A 129 12.95 5.56 -4.01
CA SER A 129 11.78 6.15 -4.68
C SER A 129 10.47 5.89 -3.93
N LYS A 130 10.34 4.72 -3.30
CA LYS A 130 9.19 4.39 -2.44
C LYS A 130 9.16 5.24 -1.17
N VAL A 131 10.32 5.48 -0.56
CA VAL A 131 10.41 6.38 0.62
C VAL A 131 10.10 7.82 0.21
N MET A 132 10.64 8.30 -0.91
CA MET A 132 10.36 9.65 -1.42
C MET A 132 8.89 9.84 -1.80
N LEU A 133 8.21 8.79 -2.28
CA LEU A 133 6.78 8.82 -2.54
C LEU A 133 5.98 9.10 -1.25
N ILE A 134 6.34 8.44 -0.15
CA ILE A 134 5.72 8.65 1.16
C ILE A 134 6.01 10.09 1.61
N VAL A 135 7.26 10.55 1.50
CA VAL A 135 7.65 11.90 1.90
C VAL A 135 6.88 12.97 1.14
N ILE A 136 6.90 12.92 -0.19
CA ILE A 136 6.26 13.94 -1.03
C ILE A 136 4.73 13.86 -0.96
N GLY A 137 4.19 12.64 -0.81
CA GLY A 137 2.74 12.43 -0.73
C GLY A 137 2.13 12.85 0.59
N ILE A 138 2.81 12.61 1.71
CA ILE A 138 2.25 12.82 3.06
C ILE A 138 2.60 14.19 3.62
N THR A 139 3.80 14.73 3.33
CA THR A 139 4.25 16.04 3.85
C THR A 139 3.24 17.17 3.63
N PRO A 140 2.65 17.36 2.43
CA PRO A 140 1.72 18.47 2.19
C PRO A 140 0.41 18.31 2.94
N ILE A 141 -0.04 17.06 3.14
CA ILE A 141 -1.25 16.73 3.89
C ILE A 141 -1.03 17.09 5.36
N LEU A 142 0.07 16.61 5.95
CA LEU A 142 0.43 16.92 7.34
C LEU A 142 0.62 18.42 7.56
N ALA A 143 1.30 19.12 6.65
CA ALA A 143 1.54 20.56 6.76
C ALA A 143 0.25 21.38 6.65
N ARG A 144 -0.74 20.92 5.89
CA ARG A 144 -2.01 21.62 5.71
C ARG A 144 -2.94 21.47 6.92
N ASP A 145 -2.89 20.30 7.56
CA ASP A 145 -3.80 19.96 8.66
C ASP A 145 -3.31 20.49 10.03
N LEU A 146 -2.10 21.06 10.10
CA LEU A 146 -1.48 21.70 11.28
C LEU A 146 -1.72 23.21 11.28
#